data_AF-A0A963X4T8-F1
#
_entry.id   AF-A0A963X4T8-F1
#
_cell.length_a   1.000
_cell.length_b   1.000
_cell.length_c   1.000
_cell.angle_alpha   90.00
_cell.angle_beta   90.00
_cell.angle_gamma   90.00
#
_symmetry.space_group_name_H-M   'P 1'
#
loop_
_entity.id
_entity.type
_entity.pdbx_description
1 polymer ?
#
loop_
_entity_poly.entity_id
_entity_poly.type
_entity_poly.pdbx_seq_one_letter_code
_entity_poly.pdbx_strand_id
1 'polypeptide(L)'
;MEALKTYLRETRTTPKAFAKLIGVDVEDLDDVLSGAAAVDVVLAQRMVDATGGALLIGDFVGNPTNGAADIVDFRSRLAGGAEIDTERLAGVLAEMLPALIGGARRKGDRKLPGLAAEAAANTYLALSTITTRAGADRLAQALRPVVAEILEELSAPAAAHRDLEATTRRAAALYFQALPEKRRA
;
A
#
# COMPACT_ATOMS: atom_id res chain seq x y z
N MET A 1 -11.89 20.91 -11.37
CA MET A 1 -13.12 20.48 -12.07
C MET A 1 -12.98 20.40 -13.59
N GLU A 2 -12.33 21.38 -14.24
CA GLU A 2 -12.05 21.31 -15.70
C GLU A 2 -11.22 20.10 -16.13
N ALA A 3 -10.34 19.59 -15.27
CA ALA A 3 -9.58 18.36 -15.52
C ALA A 3 -10.49 17.13 -15.69
N LEU A 4 -11.51 16.97 -14.83
CA LEU A 4 -12.46 15.87 -14.93
C LEU A 4 -13.31 15.97 -16.20
N LYS A 5 -13.80 17.16 -16.56
CA LYS A 5 -14.55 17.37 -17.81
C LYS A 5 -13.71 17.04 -19.05
N THR A 6 -12.43 17.41 -19.02
CA THR A 6 -11.47 17.12 -20.10
C THR A 6 -11.23 15.62 -20.21
N TYR A 7 -10.99 14.94 -19.09
CA TYR A 7 -10.82 13.49 -19.03
C TYR A 7 -12.02 12.73 -19.60
N LEU A 8 -13.26 13.09 -19.20
CA LEU A 8 -14.47 12.43 -19.68
C LEU A 8 -14.65 12.60 -21.19
N ARG A 9 -14.31 13.78 -21.72
CA ARG A 9 -14.34 14.05 -23.17
C ARG A 9 -13.29 13.24 -23.93
N GLU A 10 -12.06 13.19 -23.43
CA GLU A 10 -10.94 12.49 -24.08
C GLU A 10 -11.13 10.97 -24.07
N THR A 11 -11.63 10.42 -22.97
CA THR A 11 -11.93 8.99 -22.83
C THR A 11 -13.27 8.58 -23.42
N ARG A 12 -14.07 9.55 -23.91
CA ARG A 12 -15.46 9.35 -24.36
C ARG A 12 -16.34 8.67 -23.32
N THR A 13 -16.04 8.88 -22.04
CA THR A 13 -16.79 8.32 -20.91
C THR A 13 -17.98 9.23 -20.60
N THR A 14 -19.18 8.66 -20.55
CA THR A 14 -20.39 9.44 -20.19
C THR A 14 -20.44 9.68 -18.67
N PRO A 15 -21.01 10.81 -18.20
CA PRO A 15 -21.19 11.07 -16.77
C PRO A 15 -21.89 9.92 -16.04
N LYS A 16 -22.95 9.34 -16.65
CA LYS A 16 -23.65 8.16 -16.11
C LYS A 16 -22.74 6.94 -15.93
N ALA A 17 -21.87 6.65 -16.89
CA ALA A 17 -20.93 5.53 -16.80
C ALA A 17 -19.86 5.79 -15.73
N PHE A 18 -19.41 7.03 -15.61
CA PHE A 18 -18.42 7.44 -14.62
C PHE A 18 -19.00 7.45 -13.19
N ALA A 19 -20.22 7.94 -12.99
CA ALA A 19 -20.93 7.91 -11.71
C ALA A 19 -21.05 6.48 -11.17
N LYS A 20 -21.41 5.54 -12.06
CA LYS A 20 -21.46 4.12 -11.73
C LYS A 20 -20.08 3.55 -11.34
N LEU A 21 -19.02 4.01 -11.98
CA LEU A 21 -17.64 3.57 -11.70
C LEU A 21 -17.14 4.04 -10.33
N ILE A 22 -17.51 5.25 -9.92
CA ILE A 22 -17.15 5.83 -8.62
C ILE A 22 -18.20 5.55 -7.52
N GLY A 23 -19.27 4.83 -7.84
CA GLY A 23 -20.31 4.42 -6.90
C GLY A 23 -21.10 5.59 -6.31
N VAL A 24 -21.50 6.55 -7.14
CA VAL A 24 -22.40 7.67 -6.77
C VAL A 24 -23.56 7.77 -7.75
N ASP A 25 -24.59 8.50 -7.35
CA ASP A 25 -25.71 8.80 -8.22
C ASP A 25 -25.31 9.80 -9.31
N VAL A 26 -25.92 9.67 -10.48
CA VAL A 26 -25.59 10.51 -11.64
C VAL A 26 -25.96 11.97 -11.39
N GLU A 27 -27.03 12.21 -10.63
CA GLU A 27 -27.49 13.55 -10.23
C GLU A 27 -26.45 14.23 -9.33
N ASP A 28 -25.90 13.51 -8.35
CA ASP A 28 -24.82 14.01 -7.49
C ASP A 28 -23.55 14.35 -8.29
N LEU A 29 -23.22 13.52 -9.29
CA LEU A 29 -22.09 13.80 -10.17
C LEU A 29 -22.34 15.02 -11.06
N ASP A 30 -23.56 15.20 -11.58
CA ASP A 30 -23.93 16.34 -12.39
C ASP A 30 -23.92 17.65 -11.57
N ASP A 31 -24.32 17.59 -10.30
CA ASP A 31 -24.21 18.70 -9.34
C ASP A 31 -22.75 19.06 -9.06
N VAL A 32 -21.85 18.07 -8.97
CA VAL A 32 -20.41 18.30 -8.86
C VAL A 32 -19.82 18.90 -10.14
N LEU A 33 -20.21 18.40 -11.32
CA LEU A 33 -19.70 18.85 -12.62
C LEU A 33 -20.16 20.28 -12.96
N SER A 34 -21.38 20.64 -12.52
CA SER A 34 -21.92 22.00 -12.63
C SER A 34 -21.36 22.96 -11.57
N GLY A 35 -20.73 22.43 -10.52
CA GLY A 35 -20.21 23.21 -9.40
C GLY A 35 -21.26 23.60 -8.37
N ALA A 36 -22.46 23.02 -8.45
CA ALA A 36 -23.53 23.18 -7.47
C ALA A 36 -23.21 22.44 -6.15
N ALA A 37 -22.41 21.37 -6.21
CA ALA A 37 -21.94 20.61 -5.05
C ALA A 37 -20.41 20.63 -4.91
N ALA A 38 -19.94 20.75 -3.67
CA ALA A 38 -18.51 20.65 -3.36
C ALA A 38 -18.05 19.19 -3.38
N VAL A 39 -16.83 18.96 -3.88
CA VAL A 39 -16.23 17.62 -3.87
C VAL A 39 -15.57 17.38 -2.53
N ASP A 40 -16.11 16.44 -1.76
CA ASP A 40 -15.42 15.97 -0.56
C ASP A 40 -14.22 15.08 -0.90
N VAL A 41 -13.36 14.85 0.09
CA VAL A 41 -12.11 14.11 -0.09
C VAL A 41 -12.35 12.63 -0.45
N VAL A 42 -13.43 12.03 0.03
CA VAL A 42 -13.77 10.62 -0.24
C VAL A 42 -14.22 10.47 -1.69
N LEU A 43 -15.05 11.40 -2.17
CA LEU A 43 -15.50 11.44 -3.56
C LEU A 43 -14.35 11.76 -4.52
N ALA A 44 -13.49 12.72 -4.18
CA ALA A 44 -12.29 13.03 -4.95
C ALA A 44 -11.37 11.80 -5.09
N GLN A 45 -11.17 11.03 -4.01
CA GLN A 45 -10.38 9.81 -4.06
C GLN A 45 -10.97 8.76 -5.00
N ARG A 46 -12.30 8.53 -4.93
CA ARG A 46 -12.97 7.60 -5.84
C ARG A 46 -12.82 8.00 -7.30
N MET A 47 -12.88 9.30 -7.60
CA MET A 47 -12.64 9.83 -8.95
C MET A 47 -11.19 9.60 -9.41
N VAL A 48 -10.20 9.84 -8.55
CA VAL A 48 -8.79 9.58 -8.83
C VAL A 48 -8.55 8.09 -9.11
N ASP A 49 -9.11 7.21 -8.27
CA ASP A 49 -8.97 5.76 -8.41
C ASP A 49 -9.61 5.26 -9.71
N ALA A 50 -10.81 5.74 -10.04
CA ALA A 50 -11.52 5.40 -11.26
C ALA A 50 -10.83 5.87 -12.54
N THR A 51 -10.02 6.92 -12.45
CA THR A 51 -9.23 7.44 -13.58
C THR A 51 -7.83 6.84 -13.68
N GLY A 52 -7.45 5.94 -12.76
CA GLY A 52 -6.11 5.33 -12.73
C GLY A 52 -5.00 6.35 -12.48
N GLY A 53 -5.30 7.45 -11.77
CA GLY A 53 -4.35 8.52 -11.49
C GLY A 53 -4.17 9.56 -12.60
N ALA A 54 -5.02 9.55 -13.63
CA ALA A 54 -5.04 10.63 -14.63
C ALA A 54 -5.57 11.97 -14.06
N LEU A 55 -6.31 11.91 -12.95
CA LEU A 55 -6.70 13.06 -12.15
C LEU A 55 -6.03 12.98 -10.77
N LEU A 56 -5.81 14.13 -10.15
CA LEU A 56 -5.23 14.28 -8.82
C LEU A 56 -6.25 14.94 -7.88
N ILE A 57 -6.14 14.70 -6.57
CA ILE A 57 -7.01 15.36 -5.56
C ILE A 57 -6.93 16.89 -5.66
N GLY A 58 -5.74 17.42 -5.99
CA GLY A 58 -5.53 18.87 -6.22
C GLY A 58 -6.30 19.44 -7.41
N ASP A 59 -6.82 18.60 -8.31
CA ASP A 59 -7.70 19.03 -9.41
C ASP A 59 -9.15 19.26 -8.95
N PHE A 60 -9.48 18.82 -7.72
CA PHE A 60 -10.82 18.89 -7.11
C PHE A 60 -10.86 19.82 -5.90
N VAL A 61 -9.78 19.88 -5.12
CA VAL A 61 -9.68 20.69 -3.90
C VAL A 61 -8.71 21.86 -4.16
N GLY A 62 -9.23 23.09 -4.05
CA GLY A 62 -8.57 24.32 -4.52
C GLY A 62 -7.11 24.54 -4.06
N ASN A 63 -6.31 25.07 -4.99
CA ASN A 63 -4.90 25.43 -4.86
C ASN A 63 -4.66 26.57 -3.83
N PRO A 64 -3.79 26.42 -2.81
CA PRO A 64 -3.34 27.54 -2.00
C PRO A 64 -2.13 28.20 -2.69
N THR A 65 -2.39 29.11 -3.62
CA THR A 65 -1.37 30.05 -4.07
C THR A 65 -1.08 31.05 -2.95
N ASN A 66 -0.01 30.81 -2.17
CA ASN A 66 0.98 31.80 -1.70
C ASN A 66 1.95 31.18 -0.67
N GLY A 67 3.21 31.03 -1.08
CA GLY A 67 4.39 31.10 -0.20
C GLY A 67 4.53 30.06 0.91
N ALA A 68 5.24 28.97 0.61
CA ALA A 68 6.11 28.25 1.55
C ALA A 68 5.59 28.05 2.98
N ALA A 69 4.54 27.26 3.16
CA ALA A 69 4.29 26.51 4.39
C ALA A 69 3.25 25.42 4.08
N ASP A 70 3.52 24.22 4.54
CA ASP A 70 2.63 23.06 4.47
C ASP A 70 2.30 22.55 3.06
N ILE A 71 3.28 21.82 2.50
CA ILE A 71 2.96 20.50 1.97
C ILE A 71 2.38 19.72 3.16
N VAL A 72 1.09 19.91 3.45
CA VAL A 72 0.38 19.03 4.38
C VAL A 72 0.53 17.66 3.75
N ASP A 73 1.28 16.85 4.47
CA ASP A 73 1.75 15.53 4.14
C ASP A 73 0.56 14.58 3.91
N PHE A 74 -0.11 14.74 2.77
CA PHE A 74 -1.16 13.84 2.29
C PHE A 74 -0.55 12.50 1.85
N ARG A 75 0.77 12.46 1.61
CA ARG A 75 1.53 11.20 1.46
C ARG A 75 1.58 10.44 2.79
N SER A 76 1.73 11.11 3.93
CA SER A 76 1.55 10.52 5.27
C SER A 76 0.10 10.08 5.55
N ARG A 77 -0.93 10.76 5.02
CA ARG A 77 -2.34 10.34 5.23
C ARG A 77 -2.80 9.18 4.36
N LEU A 78 -2.29 9.03 3.12
CA LEU A 78 -2.50 7.81 2.32
C LEU A 78 -1.62 6.64 2.80
N ALA A 79 -0.51 6.95 3.50
CA ALA A 79 0.21 6.01 4.37
C ALA A 79 -0.58 5.64 5.65
N GLY A 80 -1.90 5.89 5.68
CA GLY A 80 -2.83 5.20 6.58
C GLY A 80 -2.97 3.69 6.30
N GLY A 81 -2.19 3.14 5.37
CA GLY A 81 -1.92 1.70 5.35
C GLY A 81 -1.12 1.37 6.59
N ALA A 82 -1.73 0.65 7.53
CA ALA A 82 -1.15 0.27 8.83
C ALA A 82 0.38 0.09 8.72
N GLU A 83 1.11 0.98 9.41
CA GLU A 83 2.55 0.91 9.51
C GLU A 83 2.93 -0.50 9.94
N ILE A 84 3.94 -1.08 9.28
CA ILE A 84 4.41 -2.40 9.65
C ILE A 84 5.15 -2.27 10.99
N ASP A 85 4.62 -2.92 12.02
CA ASP A 85 5.28 -3.09 13.30
C ASP A 85 6.54 -3.94 13.07
N THR A 86 7.69 -3.28 13.01
CA THR A 86 8.97 -3.88 12.67
C THR A 86 9.44 -4.86 13.74
N GLU A 87 9.16 -4.61 15.02
CA GLU A 87 9.50 -5.53 16.11
C GLU A 87 8.72 -6.84 15.98
N ARG A 88 7.43 -6.75 15.68
CA ARG A 88 6.59 -7.92 15.43
C ARG A 88 7.02 -8.68 14.19
N LEU A 89 7.26 -7.98 13.08
CA LEU A 89 7.71 -8.63 11.85
C LEU A 89 9.08 -9.30 12.07
N ALA A 90 9.98 -8.67 12.84
CA ALA A 90 11.24 -9.27 13.23
C ALA A 90 11.02 -10.55 14.06
N GLY A 91 10.02 -10.58 14.95
CA GLY A 91 9.62 -11.79 15.67
C GLY A 91 9.20 -12.94 14.74
N VAL A 92 8.33 -12.66 13.77
CA VAL A 92 7.91 -13.65 12.76
C VAL A 92 9.11 -14.18 11.95
N LEU A 93 10.00 -13.27 11.51
CA LEU A 93 11.19 -13.64 10.74
C LEU A 93 12.20 -14.43 11.59
N ALA A 94 12.34 -14.12 12.88
CA ALA A 94 13.22 -14.84 13.80
C ALA A 94 12.79 -16.30 13.99
N GLU A 95 11.50 -16.58 13.92
CA GLU A 95 10.97 -17.95 13.96
C GLU A 95 11.20 -18.71 12.66
N MET A 96 11.06 -18.04 11.51
CA MET A 96 11.09 -18.68 10.19
C MET A 96 12.49 -18.84 9.60
N LEU A 97 13.33 -17.81 9.69
CA LEU A 97 14.64 -17.77 9.03
C LEU A 97 15.55 -18.96 9.41
N PRO A 98 15.67 -19.38 10.69
CA PRO A 98 16.58 -20.48 11.06
C PRO A 98 16.30 -21.79 10.34
N ALA A 99 15.03 -22.09 10.02
CA ALA A 99 14.64 -23.28 9.30
C ALA A 99 15.01 -23.21 7.80
N LEU A 100 14.99 -22.02 7.22
CA LEU A 100 15.27 -21.80 5.79
C LEU A 100 16.77 -21.82 5.49
N ILE A 101 17.58 -21.28 6.40
CA ILE A 101 19.05 -21.17 6.24
C ILE A 101 19.81 -22.35 6.88
N GLY A 102 19.09 -23.41 7.29
CA GLY A 102 19.69 -24.65 7.80
C GLY A 102 20.42 -24.53 9.13
N GLY A 103 20.14 -23.49 9.92
CA GLY A 103 21.00 -23.09 11.02
C GLY A 103 20.35 -23.16 12.40
N ALA A 104 20.46 -24.30 13.09
CA ALA A 104 20.28 -24.34 14.56
C ALA A 104 21.22 -23.34 15.28
N ARG A 105 22.34 -22.95 14.64
CA ARG A 105 23.34 -21.97 15.11
C ARG A 105 22.86 -20.51 15.11
N ARG A 106 21.80 -20.17 14.35
CA ARG A 106 21.25 -18.81 14.28
C ARG A 106 19.99 -18.64 15.15
N LYS A 107 19.56 -19.70 15.84
CA LYS A 107 18.44 -19.62 16.78
C LYS A 107 18.81 -18.65 17.90
N GLY A 108 18.13 -17.51 17.96
CA GLY A 108 18.44 -16.41 18.89
C GLY A 108 19.18 -15.22 18.26
N ASP A 109 19.53 -15.26 16.97
CA ASP A 109 19.98 -14.07 16.22
C ASP A 109 18.82 -13.08 16.10
N ARG A 110 18.95 -11.93 16.79
CA ARG A 110 17.96 -10.84 16.75
C ARG A 110 18.29 -9.78 15.70
N LYS A 111 19.54 -9.75 15.22
CA LYS A 111 20.02 -8.68 14.34
C LYS A 111 19.54 -8.88 12.91
N LEU A 112 19.72 -10.08 12.36
CA LEU A 112 19.32 -10.37 10.98
C LEU A 112 17.79 -10.23 10.78
N PRO A 113 16.92 -10.80 11.64
CA PRO A 113 15.48 -10.61 11.52
C PRO A 113 15.04 -9.15 11.65
N GLY A 114 15.70 -8.37 12.52
CA GLY A 114 15.44 -6.94 12.68
C GLY A 114 15.73 -6.14 11.41
N LEU A 115 16.92 -6.31 10.83
CA LEU A 115 17.30 -5.66 9.57
C LEU A 115 16.38 -6.05 8.42
N ALA A 116 16.00 -7.34 8.34
CA ALA A 116 15.08 -7.83 7.33
C ALA A 116 13.68 -7.22 7.48
N ALA A 117 13.19 -7.10 8.71
CA ALA A 117 11.90 -6.48 9.01
C ALA A 117 11.88 -5.00 8.64
N GLU A 118 12.94 -4.26 8.97
CA GLU A 118 13.07 -2.84 8.62
C GLU A 118 13.11 -2.63 7.10
N ALA A 119 13.91 -3.43 6.38
CA ALA A 119 13.98 -3.38 4.92
C ALA A 119 12.62 -3.69 4.27
N ALA A 120 11.90 -4.69 4.78
CA ALA A 120 10.58 -5.06 4.29
C ALA A 120 9.52 -4.01 4.63
N ALA A 121 9.56 -3.38 5.80
CA ALA A 121 8.65 -2.30 6.18
C ALA A 121 8.84 -1.07 5.29
N ASN A 122 10.09 -0.66 5.05
CA ASN A 122 10.42 0.43 4.13
C ASN A 122 9.95 0.13 2.70
N THR A 123 10.14 -1.11 2.24
CA THR A 123 9.65 -1.54 0.92
C THR A 123 8.12 -1.58 0.88
N TYR A 124 7.45 -2.04 1.93
CA TYR A 124 5.99 -2.07 2.03
C TYR A 124 5.39 -0.67 1.95
N LEU A 125 6.02 0.30 2.63
CA LEU A 125 5.64 1.69 2.57
C LEU A 125 5.90 2.27 1.17
N ALA A 126 7.06 2.02 0.57
CA ALA A 126 7.33 2.47 -0.80
C ALA A 126 6.34 1.87 -1.82
N LEU A 127 5.95 0.61 -1.63
CA LEU A 127 4.95 -0.05 -2.47
C LEU A 127 3.56 0.57 -2.31
N SER A 128 3.24 1.20 -1.17
CA SER A 128 1.93 1.81 -0.99
C SER A 128 1.63 2.93 -1.98
N THR A 129 2.65 3.53 -2.58
CA THR A 129 2.51 4.64 -3.54
C THR A 129 2.49 4.19 -4.99
N ILE A 130 2.78 2.91 -5.27
CA ILE A 130 2.93 2.40 -6.65
C ILE A 130 2.13 1.13 -6.94
N THR A 131 1.46 0.54 -5.95
CA THR A 131 0.58 -0.62 -6.16
C THR A 131 -0.70 -0.54 -5.35
N THR A 132 -1.79 -1.07 -5.93
CA THR A 132 -3.11 -1.21 -5.31
C THR A 132 -3.20 -2.41 -4.36
N ARG A 133 -2.24 -3.33 -4.39
CA ARG A 133 -2.18 -4.46 -3.44
C ARG A 133 -2.10 -3.94 -2.02
N ALA A 134 -2.71 -4.61 -1.05
CA ALA A 134 -2.72 -4.18 0.35
C ALA A 134 -2.56 -5.37 1.30
N GLY A 135 -2.31 -5.08 2.59
CA GLY A 135 -2.25 -6.10 3.63
C GLY A 135 -1.19 -7.18 3.37
N ALA A 136 -1.57 -8.45 3.58
CA ALA A 136 -0.65 -9.58 3.48
C ALA A 136 0.00 -9.71 2.08
N ASP A 137 -0.72 -9.38 1.00
CA ASP A 137 -0.19 -9.50 -0.35
C ASP A 137 0.91 -8.47 -0.65
N ARG A 138 0.73 -7.23 -0.18
CA ARG A 138 1.76 -6.18 -0.31
C ARG A 138 2.98 -6.53 0.56
N LEU A 139 2.77 -7.07 1.75
CA LEU A 139 3.87 -7.49 2.63
C LEU A 139 4.63 -8.69 2.07
N ALA A 140 3.96 -9.67 1.47
CA ALA A 140 4.62 -10.78 0.80
C ALA A 140 5.48 -10.30 -0.39
N GLN A 141 4.99 -9.30 -1.13
CA GLN A 141 5.75 -8.65 -2.20
C GLN A 141 6.98 -7.91 -1.68
N ALA A 142 6.86 -7.20 -0.55
CA ALA A 142 7.97 -6.49 0.08
C ALA A 142 9.03 -7.44 0.67
N LEU A 143 8.60 -8.56 1.24
CA LEU A 143 9.48 -9.55 1.85
C LEU A 143 10.29 -10.35 0.82
N ARG A 144 9.74 -10.58 -0.36
CA ARG A 144 10.36 -11.45 -1.37
C ARG A 144 11.80 -11.06 -1.75
N PRO A 145 12.12 -9.80 -2.12
CA PRO A 145 13.50 -9.43 -2.43
C PRO A 145 14.41 -9.53 -1.20
N VAL A 146 13.92 -9.17 0.00
CA VAL A 146 14.71 -9.24 1.24
C VAL A 146 15.08 -10.69 1.58
N VAL A 147 14.11 -11.61 1.53
CA VAL A 147 14.35 -13.01 1.82
C VAL A 147 15.24 -13.65 0.74
N ALA A 148 15.06 -13.29 -0.53
CA ALA A 148 15.94 -13.77 -1.61
C ALA A 148 17.41 -13.42 -1.33
N GLU A 149 17.69 -12.16 -1.01
CA GLU A 149 19.04 -11.68 -0.69
C GLU A 149 19.64 -12.45 0.51
N ILE A 150 18.84 -12.67 1.56
CA ILE A 150 19.29 -13.43 2.74
C ILE A 150 19.64 -14.88 2.36
N LEU A 151 18.83 -15.52 1.53
CA LEU A 151 19.10 -16.90 1.09
C LEU A 151 20.37 -16.98 0.25
N GLU A 152 20.61 -15.99 -0.63
CA GLU A 152 21.81 -15.91 -1.46
C GLU A 152 23.07 -15.65 -0.61
N GLU A 153 23.06 -14.59 0.21
CA GLU A 153 24.19 -14.20 1.06
C GLU A 153 24.59 -15.30 2.05
N LEU A 154 23.60 -16.05 2.54
CA LEU A 154 23.83 -17.14 3.48
C LEU A 154 23.99 -18.52 2.83
N SER A 155 24.05 -18.58 1.49
CA SER A 155 24.23 -19.83 0.73
C SER A 155 23.23 -20.92 1.15
N ALA A 156 21.95 -20.54 1.26
CA ALA A 156 20.89 -21.44 1.69
C ALA A 156 20.68 -22.60 0.69
N PRO A 157 20.10 -23.73 1.13
CA PRO A 157 19.84 -24.85 0.23
C PRO A 157 18.91 -24.48 -0.93
N ALA A 158 19.10 -25.07 -2.11
CA ALA A 158 18.26 -24.82 -3.30
C ALA A 158 16.75 -25.04 -3.07
N ALA A 159 16.38 -25.89 -2.10
CA ALA A 159 14.99 -26.05 -1.68
C ALA A 159 14.39 -24.75 -1.11
N ALA A 160 15.15 -23.99 -0.31
CA ALA A 160 14.68 -22.73 0.27
C ALA A 160 14.42 -21.66 -0.81
N HIS A 161 15.22 -21.63 -1.87
CA HIS A 161 14.99 -20.73 -3.01
C HIS A 161 13.71 -21.09 -3.78
N ARG A 162 13.41 -22.38 -3.94
CA ARG A 162 12.15 -22.84 -4.58
C ARG A 162 10.93 -22.49 -3.74
N ASP A 163 11.06 -22.51 -2.42
CA ASP A 163 9.97 -22.22 -1.47
C ASP A 163 9.83 -20.74 -1.13
N LEU A 164 10.60 -19.85 -1.76
CA LEU A 164 10.65 -18.42 -1.44
C LEU A 164 9.27 -17.75 -1.41
N GLU A 165 8.45 -17.97 -2.44
CA GLU A 165 7.13 -17.36 -2.54
C GLU A 165 6.16 -17.88 -1.46
N ALA A 166 6.17 -19.19 -1.22
CA ALA A 166 5.35 -19.79 -0.17
C ALA A 166 5.76 -19.27 1.22
N THR A 167 7.07 -19.11 1.42
CA THR A 167 7.67 -18.61 2.65
C THR A 167 7.27 -17.16 2.93
N THR A 168 7.38 -16.27 1.94
CA THR A 168 7.09 -14.84 2.15
C THR A 168 5.60 -14.60 2.36
N ARG A 169 4.73 -15.35 1.66
CA ARG A 169 3.28 -15.35 1.92
C ARG A 169 2.95 -15.83 3.31
N ARG A 170 3.59 -16.91 3.78
CA ARG A 170 3.38 -17.44 5.14
C ARG A 170 3.81 -16.44 6.20
N ALA A 171 4.97 -15.81 6.04
CA ALA A 171 5.45 -14.77 6.96
C ALA A 171 4.47 -13.58 7.03
N ALA A 172 4.00 -13.11 5.87
CA ALA A 172 3.01 -12.05 5.82
C ALA A 172 1.69 -12.45 6.51
N ALA A 173 1.19 -13.66 6.26
CA ALA A 173 -0.01 -14.17 6.90
C ALA A 173 0.13 -14.24 8.44
N LEU A 174 1.25 -14.74 8.95
CA LEU A 174 1.52 -14.80 10.40
C LEU A 174 1.55 -13.40 11.03
N TYR A 175 2.18 -12.44 10.37
CA TYR A 175 2.20 -11.05 10.83
C TYR A 175 0.78 -10.47 10.98
N PHE A 176 -0.08 -10.66 9.98
CA PHE A 176 -1.45 -10.13 10.00
C PHE A 176 -2.39 -10.94 10.91
N GLN A 177 -2.18 -12.24 11.10
CA GLN A 177 -2.94 -13.05 12.07
C GLN A 177 -2.67 -12.64 13.53
N ALA A 178 -1.47 -12.13 13.81
CA ALA A 178 -1.11 -11.65 15.14
C ALA A 178 -1.70 -10.27 15.49
N LEU A 179 -2.38 -9.59 14.55
CA LEU A 179 -3.04 -8.31 14.86
C LEU A 179 -4.23 -8.56 15.78
N PRO A 180 -4.27 -7.98 16.99
CA PRO A 180 -5.49 -8.01 17.79
C PRO A 180 -6.59 -7.35 16.96
N GLU A 181 -7.75 -8.00 16.86
CA GLU A 181 -8.96 -7.37 16.31
C GLU A 181 -9.11 -6.02 17.02
N LYS A 182 -8.94 -4.92 16.28
CA LYS A 182 -9.26 -3.60 16.80
C LYS A 182 -10.70 -3.69 17.32
N ARG A 183 -10.88 -3.62 18.65
CA ARG A 183 -12.18 -3.45 19.29
C ARG A 183 -12.87 -2.31 18.55
N ARG A 184 -13.92 -2.64 17.80
CA ARG A 184 -14.87 -1.67 17.28
C ARG A 184 -15.46 -0.98 18.50
N ALA A 185 -14.99 0.24 18.76
CA ALA A 185 -15.66 1.20 19.62
C ALA A 185 -16.59 2.04 18.76
#